data_AF-A0A966YFV7-F1
#
_entry.id   AF-A0A966YFV7-F1
#
_cell.length_a   1.000
_cell.length_b   1.000
_cell.length_c   1.000
_cell.angle_alpha   90.00
_cell.angle_beta   90.00
_cell.angle_gamma   90.00
#
_symmetry.space_group_name_H-M   'P 1'
#
loop_
_entity.id
_entity.type
_entity.pdbx_description
1 polymer ?
#
loop_
_entity_poly.entity_id
_entity_poly.type
_entity_poly.pdbx_seq_one_letter_code
_entity_poly.pdbx_strand_id
1 'polypeptide(L)'
;MAVGLVDAGELTAAWENQFLAVAGDFPGGEIRINYLEAYCRAGSTDRDWRETTIPHTSRQLPSAEPGVILVEDRLADGVVVTHRIHVVEDGLRLSVTAHNPTGTPSAVHWAQPCVRVDRFTGTNPAQARERQPPYIQQCFVAIDSQLVRLPTRPWATEARYVPGQVYCPVGVPRDDVNPRPLSSLVPSHGLCGCVSADEQWIL
;
A
#
# COMPACT_ATOMS: atom_id res chain seq x y z
N MET A 1 -7.10 -22.75 4.24
CA MET A 1 -7.50 -22.92 2.83
C MET A 1 -7.80 -21.53 2.33
N ALA A 2 -7.04 -21.01 1.36
CA ALA A 2 -7.25 -19.67 0.83
C ALA A 2 -8.69 -19.54 0.29
N VAL A 3 -9.41 -18.51 0.73
CA VAL A 3 -10.79 -18.26 0.30
C VAL A 3 -10.74 -17.27 -0.87
N GLY A 4 -11.28 -17.68 -2.03
CA GLY A 4 -11.47 -16.79 -3.19
C GLY A 4 -10.24 -16.54 -4.07
N LEU A 5 -9.57 -17.61 -4.48
CA LEU A 5 -8.64 -17.58 -5.62
C LEU A 5 -9.41 -17.13 -6.88
N VAL A 6 -8.85 -16.16 -7.60
CA VAL A 6 -9.34 -15.70 -8.90
C VAL A 6 -8.21 -15.71 -9.93
N ASP A 7 -8.54 -16.05 -11.17
CA ASP A 7 -7.61 -16.29 -12.28
C ASP A 7 -8.07 -15.50 -13.52
N ALA A 8 -7.14 -14.80 -14.17
CA ALA A 8 -7.36 -14.10 -15.43
C ALA A 8 -6.33 -14.48 -16.53
N GLY A 9 -5.65 -15.61 -16.40
CA GLY A 9 -4.62 -16.09 -17.32
C GLY A 9 -3.28 -16.30 -16.61
N GLU A 10 -2.40 -15.29 -16.64
CA GLU A 10 -1.04 -15.37 -16.08
C GLU A 10 -0.93 -14.90 -14.62
N LEU A 11 -1.94 -14.16 -14.15
CA LEU A 11 -2.02 -13.68 -12.77
C LEU A 11 -3.16 -14.35 -12.01
N THR A 12 -2.87 -14.68 -10.76
CA THR A 12 -3.87 -15.11 -9.79
C THR A 12 -3.84 -14.23 -8.56
N ALA A 13 -4.99 -14.02 -7.93
CA ALA A 13 -5.07 -13.30 -6.66
C ALA A 13 -5.89 -14.07 -5.63
N ALA A 14 -5.49 -13.96 -4.37
CA ALA A 14 -6.23 -14.48 -3.23
C ALA A 14 -6.18 -13.48 -2.08
N TRP A 15 -7.29 -13.37 -1.33
CA TRP A 15 -7.35 -12.54 -0.13
C TRP A 15 -7.62 -13.41 1.09
N GLU A 16 -6.79 -13.28 2.12
CA GLU A 16 -6.96 -13.99 3.38
C GLU A 16 -6.35 -13.18 4.53
N ASN A 17 -7.08 -13.02 5.64
CA ASN A 17 -6.60 -12.37 6.86
C ASN A 17 -5.98 -10.96 6.61
N GLN A 18 -6.65 -10.11 5.84
CA GLN A 18 -6.21 -8.75 5.43
C GLN A 18 -5.03 -8.73 4.45
N PHE A 19 -4.51 -9.89 4.04
CA PHE A 19 -3.47 -9.95 3.01
C PHE A 19 -4.09 -10.23 1.65
N LEU A 20 -3.70 -9.43 0.66
CA LEU A 20 -3.87 -9.74 -0.75
C LEU A 20 -2.55 -10.33 -1.27
N ALA A 21 -2.60 -11.57 -1.77
CA ALA A 21 -1.51 -12.21 -2.46
C ALA A 21 -1.80 -12.21 -3.96
N VAL A 22 -0.86 -11.70 -4.75
CA VAL A 22 -0.92 -11.70 -6.22
C VAL A 22 0.23 -12.53 -6.72
N ALA A 23 -0.04 -13.62 -7.42
CA ALA A 23 0.96 -14.55 -7.93
C ALA A 23 0.96 -14.58 -9.45
N GLY A 24 2.13 -14.83 -10.04
CA GLY A 24 2.34 -14.86 -11.49
C GLY A 24 3.78 -15.21 -11.87
N ASP A 25 4.08 -15.18 -13.16
CA ASP A 25 5.42 -15.44 -13.70
C ASP A 25 6.27 -14.16 -13.73
N PHE A 26 6.68 -13.70 -12.55
CA PHE A 26 7.59 -12.57 -12.37
C PHE A 26 8.58 -12.86 -11.22
N PRO A 27 9.70 -12.13 -11.11
CA PRO A 27 10.68 -12.35 -10.05
C PRO A 27 10.05 -12.34 -8.65
N GLY A 28 10.32 -13.39 -7.88
CA GLY A 28 9.73 -13.60 -6.55
C GLY A 28 8.38 -14.35 -6.54
N GLY A 29 7.71 -14.50 -7.69
CA GLY A 29 6.53 -15.32 -7.93
C GLY A 29 5.23 -14.91 -7.21
N GLU A 30 5.33 -14.02 -6.22
CA GLU A 30 4.19 -13.50 -5.46
C GLU A 30 4.51 -12.12 -4.89
N ILE A 31 3.59 -11.17 -5.07
CA ILE A 31 3.52 -9.92 -4.32
C ILE A 31 2.50 -10.08 -3.19
N ARG A 32 2.97 -9.94 -1.95
CA ARG A 32 2.11 -9.96 -0.78
C ARG A 32 1.87 -8.56 -0.27
N ILE A 33 0.62 -8.18 -0.10
CA ILE A 33 0.19 -6.85 0.30
C ILE A 33 -0.57 -6.99 1.60
N ASN A 34 -0.16 -6.29 2.67
CA ASN A 34 -1.06 -6.03 3.79
C ASN A 34 -2.10 -5.04 3.27
N TYR A 35 -3.18 -5.56 2.70
CA TYR A 35 -4.12 -4.82 1.89
C TYR A 35 -5.08 -4.11 2.83
N LEU A 36 -4.90 -2.78 2.91
CA LEU A 36 -5.59 -1.87 3.83
C LEU A 36 -5.21 -2.12 5.29
N GLU A 37 -3.91 -2.00 5.55
CA GLU A 37 -3.34 -2.06 6.90
C GLU A 37 -4.00 -1.05 7.86
N ALA A 38 -4.36 0.13 7.37
CA ALA A 38 -4.88 1.19 8.20
C ALA A 38 -5.79 2.18 7.47
N TYR A 39 -6.77 2.69 8.21
CA TYR A 39 -7.52 3.91 7.94
C TYR A 39 -7.09 4.95 8.97
N CYS A 40 -6.75 6.16 8.53
CA CYS A 40 -6.03 7.12 9.35
C CYS A 40 -6.77 8.45 9.46
N ARG A 41 -6.66 9.08 10.63
CA ARG A 41 -7.17 10.43 10.92
C ARG A 41 -6.24 11.51 10.39
N ALA A 42 -6.74 12.72 10.18
CA ALA A 42 -5.89 13.91 10.01
C ALA A 42 -4.98 14.17 11.23
N GLY A 43 -3.91 14.95 11.04
CA GLY A 43 -2.83 15.23 11.96
C GLY A 43 -2.02 13.99 12.31
N SER A 44 -1.72 13.14 11.32
CA SER A 44 -1.07 11.83 11.49
C SER A 44 0.44 11.90 11.74
N THR A 45 1.14 12.91 11.22
CA THR A 45 2.61 12.86 11.05
C THR A 45 3.41 12.90 12.35
N ASP A 46 2.87 13.47 13.42
CA ASP A 46 3.51 13.47 14.76
C ASP A 46 2.65 12.76 15.83
N ARG A 47 1.62 12.02 15.39
CA ARG A 47 0.70 11.32 16.28
C ARG A 47 1.13 9.87 16.48
N ASP A 48 0.82 9.32 17.66
CA ASP A 48 0.98 7.89 17.90
C ASP A 48 0.19 7.07 16.89
N TRP A 49 0.79 6.00 16.35
CA TRP A 49 0.13 5.16 15.36
C TRP A 49 -1.21 4.59 15.84
N ARG A 50 -1.33 4.26 17.14
CA ARG A 50 -2.59 3.76 17.72
C ARG A 50 -3.67 4.83 17.80
N GLU A 51 -3.28 6.11 17.89
CA GLU A 51 -4.19 7.25 17.89
C GLU A 51 -4.48 7.76 16.47
N THR A 52 -3.55 7.53 15.54
CA THR A 52 -3.69 7.82 14.11
C THR A 52 -4.72 6.92 13.47
N THR A 53 -4.69 5.63 13.79
CA THR A 53 -5.50 4.61 13.12
C THR A 53 -6.93 4.51 13.69
N ILE A 54 -7.91 4.37 12.79
CA ILE A 54 -9.29 4.02 13.10
C ILE A 54 -9.39 2.50 13.01
N PRO A 55 -9.75 1.81 14.12
CA PRO A 55 -9.93 0.37 14.08
C PRO A 55 -11.00 -0.01 13.04
N HIS A 56 -10.80 -1.13 12.37
CA HIS A 56 -11.75 -1.64 11.40
C HIS A 56 -11.75 -3.17 11.41
N THR A 57 -12.81 -3.75 10.84
CA THR A 57 -12.90 -5.18 10.57
C THR A 57 -13.08 -5.40 9.09
N SER A 58 -12.37 -6.37 8.52
CA SER A 58 -12.48 -6.75 7.13
C SER A 58 -13.17 -8.10 6.98
N ARG A 59 -14.00 -8.24 5.96
CA ARG A 59 -14.56 -9.53 5.55
C ARG A 59 -14.62 -9.63 4.04
N GLN A 60 -14.35 -10.83 3.53
CA GLN A 60 -14.59 -11.14 2.14
C GLN A 60 -16.09 -11.38 1.92
N LEU A 61 -16.64 -10.79 0.87
CA LEU A 61 -18.00 -11.01 0.43
C LEU A 61 -18.02 -12.01 -0.73
N PRO A 62 -19.13 -12.76 -0.92
CA PRO A 62 -19.32 -13.53 -2.13
C PRO A 62 -19.26 -12.62 -3.37
N SER A 63 -18.50 -13.04 -4.38
CA SER A 63 -18.49 -12.41 -5.70
C SER A 63 -19.10 -13.38 -6.70
N ALA A 64 -20.07 -12.92 -7.48
CA ALA A 64 -20.60 -13.66 -8.62
C ALA A 64 -19.83 -13.35 -9.92
N GLU A 65 -18.88 -12.42 -9.86
CA GLU A 65 -18.16 -11.91 -11.01
C GLU A 65 -16.81 -12.62 -11.14
N PRO A 66 -16.52 -13.27 -12.29
CA PRO A 66 -15.25 -13.92 -12.53
C PRO A 66 -14.07 -12.95 -12.37
N GLY A 67 -12.95 -13.41 -11.80
CA GLY A 67 -11.77 -12.57 -11.65
C GLY A 67 -11.84 -11.55 -10.49
N VAL A 68 -12.95 -11.49 -9.74
CA VAL A 68 -13.20 -10.42 -8.76
C VAL A 68 -13.22 -10.94 -7.33
N ILE A 69 -12.41 -10.32 -6.47
CA ILE A 69 -12.50 -10.43 -5.01
C ILE A 69 -13.25 -9.19 -4.50
N LEU A 70 -14.30 -9.42 -3.71
CA LEU A 70 -15.02 -8.36 -3.00
C LEU A 70 -14.66 -8.41 -1.51
N VAL A 71 -14.23 -7.28 -0.97
CA VAL A 71 -13.93 -7.11 0.46
C VAL A 71 -14.74 -5.95 0.99
N GLU A 72 -15.31 -6.10 2.18
CA GLU A 72 -15.94 -5.02 2.92
C GLU A 72 -15.19 -4.77 4.22
N ASP A 73 -14.79 -3.53 4.41
CA ASP A 73 -14.32 -3.03 5.69
C ASP A 73 -15.42 -2.26 6.40
N ARG A 74 -15.48 -2.44 7.71
CA ARG A 74 -16.31 -1.63 8.59
C ARG A 74 -15.44 -0.95 9.63
N LEU A 75 -15.37 0.37 9.56
CA LEU A 75 -14.61 1.20 10.48
C LEU A 75 -15.38 1.37 11.80
N ALA A 76 -14.63 1.56 12.89
CA ALA A 76 -15.20 1.77 14.22
C ALA A 76 -16.04 3.05 14.35
N ASP A 77 -15.82 4.03 13.47
CA ASP A 77 -16.63 5.25 13.40
C ASP A 77 -17.88 5.10 12.51
N GLY A 78 -18.11 3.90 11.96
CA GLY A 78 -19.34 3.52 11.26
C GLY A 78 -19.26 3.56 9.74
N VAL A 79 -18.18 4.07 9.16
CA VAL A 79 -17.98 4.02 7.70
C VAL A 79 -17.87 2.57 7.22
N VAL A 80 -18.53 2.30 6.10
CA VAL A 80 -18.42 1.03 5.38
C VAL A 80 -17.66 1.29 4.08
N VAL A 81 -16.62 0.52 3.82
CA VAL A 81 -15.82 0.63 2.59
C VAL A 81 -15.87 -0.68 1.84
N THR A 82 -16.33 -0.65 0.61
CA THR A 82 -16.35 -1.81 -0.28
C THR A 82 -15.19 -1.69 -1.27
N HIS A 83 -14.39 -2.74 -1.34
CA HIS A 83 -13.27 -2.90 -2.25
C HIS A 83 -13.60 -3.97 -3.26
N ARG A 84 -13.51 -3.58 -4.52
CA ARG A 84 -13.60 -4.49 -5.65
C ARG A 84 -12.21 -4.62 -6.25
N ILE A 85 -11.65 -5.81 -6.15
CA ILE A 85 -10.31 -6.15 -6.62
C ILE A 85 -10.50 -7.07 -7.81
N HIS A 86 -10.30 -6.55 -9.02
CA HIS A 86 -10.44 -7.32 -10.25
C HIS A 86 -9.05 -7.64 -10.80
N VAL A 87 -8.76 -8.92 -10.96
CA VAL A 87 -7.55 -9.37 -11.67
C VAL A 87 -7.74 -9.09 -13.15
N VAL A 88 -6.78 -8.39 -13.74
CA VAL A 88 -6.69 -8.12 -15.17
C VAL A 88 -5.39 -8.73 -15.70
N GLU A 89 -5.19 -8.67 -17.02
CA GLU A 89 -4.08 -9.33 -17.72
C GLU A 89 -2.70 -9.04 -17.09
N ASP A 90 -2.41 -7.79 -16.76
CA ASP A 90 -1.11 -7.30 -16.29
C ASP A 90 -1.13 -6.73 -14.86
N GLY A 91 -2.21 -6.95 -14.12
CA GLY A 91 -2.27 -6.48 -12.75
C GLY A 91 -3.65 -6.53 -12.10
N LEU A 92 -3.92 -5.52 -11.28
CA LEU A 92 -5.17 -5.40 -10.53
C LEU A 92 -5.86 -4.07 -10.85
N ARG A 93 -7.16 -4.14 -11.10
CA ARG A 93 -8.03 -2.97 -11.05
C ARG A 93 -8.72 -2.91 -9.70
N LEU A 94 -8.42 -1.86 -8.94
CA LEU A 94 -9.00 -1.59 -7.63
C LEU A 94 -10.06 -0.50 -7.75
N SER A 95 -11.29 -0.83 -7.36
CA SER A 95 -12.36 0.16 -7.19
C SER A 95 -12.77 0.19 -5.72
N VAL A 96 -12.80 1.39 -5.14
CA VAL A 96 -13.13 1.59 -3.72
C VAL A 96 -14.34 2.51 -3.61
N THR A 97 -15.33 2.07 -2.85
CA THR A 97 -16.51 2.87 -2.52
C THR A 97 -16.61 3.00 -1.01
N ALA A 98 -16.56 4.22 -0.49
CA ALA A 98 -16.79 4.51 0.91
C ALA A 98 -18.19 5.08 1.11
N HIS A 99 -18.93 4.55 2.07
CA HIS A 99 -20.24 5.02 2.47
C HIS A 99 -20.25 5.32 3.97
N ASN A 100 -20.64 6.55 4.34
CA ASN A 100 -20.90 6.91 5.73
C ASN A 100 -22.42 6.87 5.98
N PRO A 101 -22.95 5.79 6.58
CA PRO A 101 -24.38 5.69 6.88
C PRO A 101 -24.78 6.45 8.15
N THR A 102 -23.82 7.07 8.85
CA THR A 102 -24.07 7.72 10.13
C THR A 102 -24.47 9.19 9.96
N GLY A 103 -25.03 9.79 11.01
CA GLY A 103 -25.28 11.24 11.06
C GLY A 103 -24.05 12.08 11.41
N THR A 104 -22.88 11.46 11.60
CA THR A 104 -21.65 12.12 12.06
C THR A 104 -20.59 12.06 10.97
N PRO A 105 -19.89 13.17 10.66
CA PRO A 105 -18.74 13.12 9.76
C PRO A 105 -17.69 12.12 10.26
N SER A 106 -17.18 11.27 9.36
CA SER A 106 -16.10 10.35 9.67
C SER A 106 -14.78 11.10 9.86
N ALA A 107 -13.93 10.57 10.74
CA ALA A 107 -12.60 11.13 10.95
C ALA A 107 -11.56 10.60 9.95
N VAL A 108 -11.92 9.63 9.09
CA VAL A 108 -10.99 9.04 8.13
C VAL A 108 -10.57 10.05 7.06
N HIS A 109 -9.28 10.15 6.79
CA HIS A 109 -8.70 11.06 5.80
C HIS A 109 -7.88 10.33 4.74
N TRP A 110 -7.19 9.26 5.12
CA TRP A 110 -6.40 8.44 4.20
C TRP A 110 -6.35 6.99 4.66
N ALA A 111 -5.99 6.09 3.75
CA ALA A 111 -5.79 4.68 4.04
C ALA A 111 -4.44 4.23 3.46
N GLN A 112 -3.89 3.15 4.02
CA GLN A 112 -2.58 2.65 3.62
C GLN A 112 -2.61 1.14 3.37
N PRO A 113 -2.27 0.68 2.15
CA PRO A 113 -1.78 -0.66 1.93
C PRO A 113 -0.26 -0.72 2.18
N CYS A 114 0.25 -1.90 2.46
CA CYS A 114 1.68 -2.11 2.68
C CYS A 114 2.17 -3.24 1.78
N VAL A 115 2.68 -2.87 0.61
CA VAL A 115 3.19 -3.79 -0.41
C VAL A 115 4.56 -4.33 0.03
N ARG A 116 4.75 -5.65 0.00
CA ARG A 116 6.04 -6.29 0.30
C ARG A 116 6.77 -6.53 -1.01
N VAL A 117 7.86 -5.81 -1.21
CA VAL A 117 8.62 -5.83 -2.48
C VAL A 117 9.93 -6.60 -2.38
N ASP A 118 10.33 -7.05 -1.19
CA ASP A 118 11.64 -7.65 -0.93
C ASP A 118 11.97 -8.81 -1.89
N ARG A 119 11.00 -9.72 -2.11
CA ARG A 119 11.18 -10.87 -3.02
C ARG A 119 11.25 -10.46 -4.48
N PHE A 120 10.43 -9.50 -4.89
CA PHE A 120 10.41 -8.96 -6.24
C PHE A 120 11.74 -8.32 -6.62
N THR A 121 12.34 -7.59 -5.68
CA THR A 121 13.65 -6.96 -5.84
C THR A 121 14.82 -7.92 -5.57
N GLY A 122 14.56 -9.21 -5.29
CA GLY A 122 15.60 -10.22 -5.07
C GLY A 122 16.33 -10.12 -3.72
N THR A 123 15.72 -9.49 -2.72
CA THR A 123 16.32 -9.22 -1.40
C THR A 123 15.69 -10.06 -0.28
N ASN A 124 16.38 -10.18 0.85
CA ASN A 124 15.93 -10.98 1.97
C ASN A 124 14.91 -10.21 2.84
N PRO A 125 13.66 -10.70 3.01
CA PRO A 125 12.65 -10.05 3.86
C PRO A 125 13.06 -9.86 5.33
N ALA A 126 14.03 -10.64 5.82
CA ALA A 126 14.56 -10.46 7.17
C ALA A 126 15.25 -9.09 7.36
N GLN A 127 15.64 -8.44 6.27
CA GLN A 127 16.33 -7.14 6.24
C GLN A 127 15.38 -5.96 5.98
N ALA A 128 14.07 -6.20 5.88
CA ALA A 128 13.07 -5.18 5.58
C ALA A 128 12.99 -4.04 6.62
N ARG A 129 13.56 -4.24 7.81
CA ARG A 129 13.56 -3.29 8.93
C ARG A 129 14.89 -2.55 9.13
N GLU A 130 15.85 -2.73 8.23
CA GLU A 130 17.08 -1.94 8.25
C GLU A 130 16.79 -0.46 8.00
N ARG A 131 17.74 0.43 8.34
CA ARG A 131 17.56 1.88 8.15
C ARG A 131 17.28 2.25 6.69
N GLN A 132 18.01 1.60 5.79
CA GLN A 132 17.81 1.62 4.36
C GLN A 132 17.74 0.15 3.94
N PRO A 133 16.55 -0.45 3.89
CA PRO A 133 16.39 -1.85 3.52
C PRO A 133 16.98 -2.13 2.13
N PRO A 134 17.59 -3.30 1.88
CA PRO A 134 18.24 -3.59 0.59
C PRO A 134 17.32 -3.40 -0.63
N TYR A 135 16.02 -3.71 -0.51
CA TYR A 135 15.06 -3.53 -1.61
C TYR A 135 14.97 -2.08 -2.10
N ILE A 136 15.30 -1.11 -1.24
CA ILE A 136 15.15 0.30 -1.58
C ILE A 136 16.08 0.73 -2.70
N GLN A 137 17.19 0.02 -2.91
CA GLN A 137 18.11 0.26 -4.03
C GLN A 137 17.45 0.01 -5.39
N GLN A 138 16.44 -0.85 -5.41
CA GLN A 138 15.64 -1.11 -6.60
C GLN A 138 14.38 -0.24 -6.70
N CYS A 139 14.09 0.54 -5.66
CA CYS A 139 12.95 1.45 -5.68
C CYS A 139 13.28 2.77 -6.41
N PHE A 140 12.23 3.44 -6.85
CA PHE A 140 12.31 4.77 -7.42
C PHE A 140 11.09 5.61 -7.04
N VAL A 141 11.24 6.92 -7.15
CA VAL A 141 10.16 7.91 -7.00
C VAL A 141 10.26 8.92 -8.14
N ALA A 142 9.13 9.37 -8.66
CA ALA A 142 9.12 10.43 -9.66
C ALA A 142 9.33 11.79 -8.99
N ILE A 143 10.37 12.55 -9.37
CA ILE A 143 10.65 13.93 -8.91
C ILE A 143 10.92 14.76 -10.15
N ASP A 144 10.28 15.93 -10.25
CA ASP A 144 10.34 16.80 -11.43
C ASP A 144 10.07 16.05 -12.74
N SER A 145 9.08 15.14 -12.71
CA SER A 145 8.72 14.24 -13.82
C SER A 145 9.81 13.24 -14.25
N GLN A 146 10.86 13.05 -13.46
CA GLN A 146 11.92 12.07 -13.72
C GLN A 146 11.91 10.95 -12.68
N LEU A 147 12.15 9.71 -13.10
CA LEU A 147 12.32 8.60 -12.17
C LEU A 147 13.68 8.70 -11.49
N VAL A 148 13.67 8.86 -10.17
CA VAL A 148 14.88 8.97 -9.34
C VAL A 148 14.99 7.72 -8.48
N ARG A 149 16.12 7.00 -8.59
CA ARG A 149 16.42 5.82 -7.76
C ARG A 149 16.54 6.18 -6.29
N LEU A 150 16.12 5.26 -5.43
CA LEU A 150 16.27 5.37 -3.98
C LEU A 150 17.50 4.58 -3.48
N PRO A 151 18.08 4.94 -2.32
CA PRO A 151 17.80 6.15 -1.57
C PRO A 151 18.27 7.40 -2.33
N THR A 152 17.49 8.48 -2.29
CA THR A 152 17.85 9.77 -2.89
C THR A 152 18.06 10.84 -1.81
N ARG A 153 18.74 11.93 -2.15
CA ARG A 153 19.05 13.03 -1.23
C ARG A 153 18.19 14.28 -1.51
N PRO A 154 17.78 15.02 -0.47
CA PRO A 154 18.04 14.75 0.95
C PRO A 154 17.25 13.56 1.50
N TRP A 155 17.84 12.86 2.48
CA TRP A 155 17.21 11.75 3.19
C TRP A 155 16.85 12.18 4.61
N ALA A 156 15.57 12.06 4.99
CA ALA A 156 15.14 12.48 6.32
C ALA A 156 15.47 11.37 7.34
N THR A 157 15.87 11.77 8.54
CA THR A 157 16.31 10.84 9.60
C THR A 157 15.53 10.99 10.89
N GLU A 158 14.66 12.00 10.99
CA GLU A 158 13.95 12.37 12.19
C GLU A 158 12.44 12.24 11.96
N ALA A 159 11.77 11.53 12.87
CA ALA A 159 10.33 11.41 13.01
C ALA A 159 10.02 10.63 14.29
N ARG A 160 8.73 10.52 14.61
CA ARG A 160 8.25 9.70 15.72
C ARG A 160 8.66 8.23 15.61
N TYR A 161 8.55 7.63 14.42
CA TYR A 161 8.97 6.26 14.18
C TYR A 161 10.08 6.18 13.15
N VAL A 162 11.15 5.45 13.47
CA VAL A 162 12.26 5.14 12.57
C VAL A 162 12.44 3.62 12.49
N PRO A 163 12.94 3.06 11.37
CA PRO A 163 13.39 3.72 10.14
C PRO A 163 12.25 4.00 9.15
N GLY A 164 12.58 4.41 7.92
CA GLY A 164 11.63 4.62 6.82
C GLY A 164 11.82 5.98 6.15
N GLN A 165 11.04 6.22 5.10
CA GLN A 165 10.99 7.49 4.40
C GLN A 165 9.60 7.70 3.80
N VAL A 166 9.05 8.88 3.98
CA VAL A 166 7.76 9.30 3.46
C VAL A 166 8.00 10.38 2.42
N TYR A 167 7.36 10.24 1.28
CA TYR A 167 7.32 11.27 0.26
C TYR A 167 5.88 11.73 0.10
N CYS A 168 5.62 13.00 0.43
CA CYS A 168 4.28 13.58 0.41
C CYS A 168 4.05 14.30 -0.93
N PRO A 169 3.10 13.87 -1.77
CA PRO A 169 2.80 14.54 -3.03
C PRO A 169 2.11 15.90 -2.83
N VAL A 170 2.06 16.70 -3.90
CA VAL A 170 1.31 17.97 -3.91
C VAL A 170 -0.18 17.71 -3.60
N GLY A 171 -0.78 18.59 -2.81
CA GLY A 171 -2.21 18.54 -2.47
C GLY A 171 -2.55 17.66 -1.27
N VAL A 172 -1.60 16.88 -0.75
CA VAL A 172 -1.74 16.20 0.55
C VAL A 172 -1.14 17.08 1.65
N PRO A 173 -1.88 17.36 2.74
CA PRO A 173 -1.32 18.08 3.88
C PRO A 173 -0.12 17.31 4.46
N ARG A 174 0.99 18.02 4.70
CA ARG A 174 2.25 17.38 5.13
C ARG A 174 2.21 16.88 6.56
N ASP A 175 1.21 17.28 7.34
CA ASP A 175 0.87 16.77 8.66
C ASP A 175 -0.10 15.58 8.62
N ASP A 176 -0.59 15.20 7.44
CA ASP A 176 -1.55 14.10 7.20
C ASP A 176 -0.92 12.88 6.53
N VAL A 177 0.35 12.61 6.82
CA VAL A 177 1.06 11.42 6.32
C VAL A 177 1.60 10.54 7.43
N ASN A 178 2.03 9.33 7.07
CA ASN A 178 2.57 8.34 8.00
C ASN A 178 3.67 8.95 8.90
N PRO A 179 3.67 8.70 10.23
CA PRO A 179 4.59 9.28 11.21
C PRO A 179 6.05 8.73 11.15
N ARG A 180 6.58 8.61 9.94
CA ARG A 180 7.94 8.18 9.59
C ARG A 180 8.71 9.38 9.01
N PRO A 181 10.05 9.31 8.85
CA PRO A 181 10.83 10.45 8.37
C PRO A 181 10.25 11.01 7.09
N LEU A 182 9.93 12.31 7.09
CA LEU A 182 9.25 12.97 5.99
C LEU A 182 10.25 13.73 5.12
N SER A 183 10.40 13.28 3.88
CA SER A 183 11.27 13.91 2.89
C SER A 183 10.81 15.34 2.57
N SER A 184 11.75 16.25 2.36
CA SER A 184 11.49 17.56 1.77
C SER A 184 11.27 17.50 0.25
N LEU A 185 11.64 16.38 -0.38
CA LEU A 185 11.37 16.14 -1.80
C LEU A 185 9.88 15.86 -2.01
N VAL A 186 9.31 16.46 -3.04
CA VAL A 186 7.89 16.35 -3.38
C VAL A 186 7.76 15.49 -4.64
N PRO A 187 7.11 14.32 -4.57
CA PRO A 187 6.90 13.50 -5.75
C PRO A 187 6.04 14.18 -6.81
N SER A 188 6.39 13.97 -8.06
CA SER A 188 5.52 14.25 -9.21
C SER A 188 4.55 13.08 -9.43
N HIS A 189 3.31 13.40 -9.79
CA HIS A 189 2.28 12.43 -10.22
C HIS A 189 1.93 11.31 -9.21
N GLY A 190 2.43 11.38 -7.97
CA GLY A 190 2.19 10.36 -6.94
C GLY A 190 2.79 8.99 -7.24
N LEU A 191 3.77 8.90 -8.16
CA LEU A 191 4.31 7.63 -8.63
C LEU A 191 5.58 7.24 -7.87
N CYS A 192 5.53 6.06 -7.24
CA CYS A 192 6.68 5.35 -6.70
C CYS A 192 6.56 3.87 -7.03
N GLY A 193 7.68 3.18 -7.19
CA GLY A 193 7.70 1.78 -7.57
C GLY A 193 9.05 1.14 -7.33
N CYS A 194 9.22 -0.07 -7.83
CA CYS A 194 10.49 -0.78 -7.85
C CYS A 194 10.72 -1.54 -9.15
N VAL A 195 11.99 -1.79 -9.43
CA VAL A 195 12.43 -2.66 -10.52
C VAL A 195 12.72 -4.05 -9.96
N SER A 196 12.42 -5.09 -10.73
CA SER A 196 12.67 -6.47 -10.32
C SER A 196 14.17 -6.81 -10.23
N ALA A 197 14.47 -7.95 -9.60
CA ALA A 197 15.84 -8.46 -9.45
C ALA A 197 16.60 -8.67 -10.78
N ASP A 198 15.89 -9.01 -11.85
CA ASP A 198 16.43 -9.22 -13.20
C ASP A 198 16.36 -7.95 -14.08
N GLU A 199 15.87 -6.85 -13.51
CA GLU A 199 15.67 -5.57 -14.17
C GLU A 199 14.74 -5.59 -15.40
N GLN A 200 13.93 -6.63 -15.56
CA GLN A 200 12.99 -6.76 -16.69
C GLN A 200 11.58 -6.27 -16.36
N TRP A 201 11.25 -6.09 -15.08
CA TRP A 201 9.90 -5.75 -14.63
C TRP A 201 9.88 -4.48 -13.78
N ILE A 202 8.75 -3.78 -13.82
CA ILE A 202 8.43 -2.65 -12.95
C ILE A 202 7.14 -2.97 -12.19
N LEU A 203 7.15 -2.68 -10.89
CA LEU A 203 5.99 -2.69 -10.00
C LEU A 203 5.74 -1.31 -9.42
#